data_AF-A0A4Q2Y0Y1-F1
#
_entry.id   AF-A0A4Q2Y0Y1-F1
#
_cell.length_a   1.000
_cell.length_b   1.000
_cell.length_c   1.000
_cell.angle_alpha   90.00
_cell.angle_beta   90.00
_cell.angle_gamma   90.00
#
_symmetry.space_group_name_H-M   'P 1'
#
loop_
_entity.id
_entity.type
_entity.pdbx_description
1 polymer ?
#
loop_
_entity_poly.entity_id
_entity_poly.type
_entity_poly.pdbx_seq_one_letter_code
_entity_poly.pdbx_strand_id
1 'polypeptide(L)'
;MLTTILAAAAPAVEKENPYGLIPALREGGLISQTVFGILVIMLFFSLYILFTKLFEQQKIMGQQRRMRASFWNSNSLREGAAKLEKNSAYRQLVDDGLAAQEQHSKLTDPVEAHDWLHNSLRRSEDLINSQLKKGLSFLATVGSTAPFVGLFGTVIGIIRALVRIGSSGQASIDAVAGPVGEALIMTAVGLAVAVPAVLAYNWLQARNKKIAEDMSAFSNDILGYLASNGAVRPAAAKGAPVKAPAAATTTAAR
;
A
#
# COMPACT_ATOMS: atom_id res chain seq x y z
N MET A 1 55.41 42.36 -3.18
CA MET A 1 54.41 41.63 -2.39
C MET A 1 53.36 41.02 -3.32
N LEU A 2 53.59 39.83 -3.87
CA LEU A 2 52.60 39.06 -4.66
C LEU A 2 53.16 37.70 -5.09
N THR A 3 53.61 36.87 -4.14
CA THR A 3 54.02 35.47 -4.42
C THR A 3 53.89 34.63 -3.15
N THR A 4 52.77 33.92 -2.97
CA THR A 4 52.62 32.62 -2.25
C THR A 4 51.14 32.30 -1.96
N ILE A 5 50.36 31.92 -2.98
CA ILE A 5 49.14 31.12 -2.77
C ILE A 5 49.08 30.06 -3.88
N LEU A 6 49.82 28.97 -3.66
CA LEU A 6 49.53 27.69 -4.30
C LEU A 6 49.90 26.60 -3.29
N ALA A 7 49.17 26.57 -2.17
CA ALA A 7 49.18 25.41 -1.30
C ALA A 7 48.43 24.30 -2.05
N ALA A 8 49.19 23.29 -2.47
CA ALA A 8 48.67 22.08 -3.09
C ALA A 8 47.58 21.48 -2.18
N ALA A 9 46.36 21.44 -2.69
CA ALA A 9 45.31 20.57 -2.15
C ALA A 9 45.75 19.13 -2.40
N ALA A 10 46.40 18.52 -1.41
CA ALA A 10 46.59 17.09 -1.38
C ALA A 10 45.21 16.42 -1.52
N PRO A 11 45.04 15.37 -2.34
CA PRO A 11 43.79 14.65 -2.38
C PRO A 11 43.53 14.09 -0.98
N ALA A 12 42.38 14.41 -0.40
CA ALA A 12 41.91 13.78 0.81
C ALA A 12 41.79 12.28 0.51
N VAL A 13 42.75 11.49 1.00
CA VAL A 13 42.62 10.04 1.03
C VAL A 13 41.43 9.76 1.94
N GLU A 14 40.32 9.26 1.36
CA GLU A 14 39.25 8.66 2.13
C GLU A 14 39.89 7.57 3.00
N LYS A 15 40.10 7.87 4.29
CA LYS A 15 40.33 6.82 5.27
C LYS A 15 39.06 5.97 5.25
N GLU A 16 39.14 4.77 4.68
CA GLU A 16 38.07 3.78 4.77
C GLU A 16 37.55 3.77 6.21
N ASN A 17 36.29 4.13 6.40
CA ASN A 17 35.68 4.12 7.72
C ASN A 17 35.65 2.65 8.17
N PRO A 18 36.36 2.27 9.25
CA PRO A 18 36.43 0.87 9.68
C PRO A 18 35.07 0.34 10.15
N TYR A 19 34.08 1.23 10.36
CA TYR A 19 32.74 0.91 10.83
C TYR A 19 31.70 1.17 9.74
N GLY A 20 30.80 0.20 9.51
CA GLY A 20 29.71 0.35 8.55
C GLY A 20 28.94 -0.95 8.31
N LEU A 21 27.97 -0.90 7.38
CA LEU A 21 27.13 -2.05 7.01
C LEU A 21 27.95 -3.26 6.53
N ILE A 22 28.98 -3.03 5.70
CA ILE A 22 29.78 -4.12 5.13
C ILE A 22 30.66 -4.80 6.18
N PRO A 23 31.40 -4.06 7.02
CA PRO A 23 32.05 -4.62 8.20
C PRO A 23 31.09 -5.43 9.08
N ALA A 24 29.92 -4.86 9.42
CA ALA A 24 28.93 -5.50 10.29
C ALA A 24 28.44 -6.87 9.76
N LEU A 25 28.23 -6.96 8.44
CA LEU A 25 27.82 -8.20 7.78
C LEU A 25 28.95 -9.23 7.68
N ARG A 26 30.20 -8.79 7.60
CA ARG A 26 31.37 -9.68 7.61
C ARG A 26 31.65 -10.20 9.02
N GLU A 27 31.57 -9.34 10.02
CA GLU A 27 31.79 -9.68 11.43
C GLU A 27 30.71 -10.61 12.00
N GLY A 28 29.44 -10.33 11.70
CA GLY A 28 28.30 -11.15 12.13
C GLY A 28 28.22 -12.53 11.46
N GLY A 29 29.04 -12.76 10.43
CA GLY A 29 29.12 -14.00 9.67
C GLY A 29 27.81 -14.41 8.98
N LEU A 30 27.71 -15.69 8.61
CA LEU A 30 26.64 -16.21 7.75
C LEU A 30 25.22 -15.92 8.27
N ILE A 31 25.01 -15.98 9.59
CA ILE A 31 23.69 -15.72 10.19
C ILE A 31 23.27 -14.26 9.97
N SER A 32 24.18 -13.29 10.20
CA SER A 32 23.89 -11.86 9.98
C SER A 32 23.58 -11.59 8.51
N GLN A 33 24.32 -12.20 7.59
CA GLN A 33 24.09 -12.07 6.14
C GLN A 33 22.72 -12.62 5.73
N THR A 34 22.32 -13.78 6.27
CA THR A 34 20.99 -14.36 6.02
C THR A 34 19.88 -13.45 6.58
N VAL A 35 20.03 -12.94 7.80
CA VAL A 35 19.07 -12.01 8.41
C VAL A 35 18.93 -10.74 7.58
N PHE A 36 20.04 -10.17 7.13
CA PHE A 36 20.03 -9.01 6.23
C PHE A 36 19.35 -9.32 4.90
N GLY A 37 19.66 -10.47 4.30
CA GLY A 37 19.02 -10.93 3.06
C GLY A 37 17.51 -11.06 3.20
N ILE A 38 17.02 -11.60 4.32
CA ILE A 38 15.59 -11.67 4.64
C ILE A 38 14.97 -10.27 4.70
N LEU A 39 15.59 -9.33 5.42
CA LEU A 39 15.10 -7.95 5.53
C LEU A 39 15.03 -7.26 4.16
N VAL A 40 16.02 -7.47 3.31
CA VAL A 40 16.06 -6.93 1.94
C VAL A 40 14.94 -7.53 1.09
N ILE A 41 14.71 -8.84 1.17
CA ILE A 41 13.60 -9.50 0.44
C ILE A 41 12.25 -8.96 0.93
N MET A 42 12.06 -8.82 2.25
CA MET A 42 10.85 -8.24 2.85
C MET A 42 10.61 -6.82 2.33
N LEU A 43 11.66 -5.99 2.23
CA LEU A 43 11.57 -4.63 1.70
C LEU A 43 11.10 -4.61 0.24
N PHE A 44 11.76 -5.37 -0.64
CA PHE A 44 11.40 -5.42 -2.05
C PHE A 44 9.98 -5.94 -2.27
N PHE A 45 9.57 -6.98 -1.54
CA PHE A 45 8.23 -7.53 -1.67
C PHE A 45 7.16 -6.57 -1.11
N SER A 46 7.46 -5.86 -0.02
CA SER A 46 6.60 -4.80 0.51
C SER A 46 6.40 -3.66 -0.49
N LEU A 47 7.47 -3.18 -1.13
CA LEU A 47 7.40 -2.16 -2.19
C LEU A 47 6.63 -2.66 -3.41
N TYR A 48 6.87 -3.90 -3.85
CA TYR A 48 6.13 -4.51 -4.95
C TYR A 48 4.62 -4.54 -4.68
N ILE A 49 4.20 -4.98 -3.49
CA ILE A 49 2.78 -4.99 -3.12
C ILE A 49 2.23 -3.56 -3.03
N LEU A 50 3.00 -2.61 -2.47
CA LEU A 50 2.59 -1.21 -2.40
C LEU A 50 2.26 -0.65 -3.78
N PHE A 51 3.17 -0.77 -4.74
CA PHE A 51 2.97 -0.20 -6.08
C PHE A 51 1.86 -0.92 -6.85
N THR A 52 1.83 -2.25 -6.82
CA THR A 52 0.77 -3.02 -7.52
C THR A 52 -0.62 -2.69 -6.99
N LYS A 53 -0.80 -2.66 -5.66
CA LYS A 53 -2.09 -2.29 -5.04
C LYS A 53 -2.43 -0.83 -5.25
N LEU A 54 -1.44 0.06 -5.27
CA LEU A 54 -1.67 1.48 -5.55
C LEU A 54 -2.26 1.67 -6.96
N PHE A 55 -1.69 1.04 -7.98
CA PHE A 55 -2.20 1.16 -9.35
C PHE A 55 -3.59 0.52 -9.50
N GLU A 56 -3.83 -0.63 -8.87
CA GLU A 56 -5.14 -1.29 -8.85
C GLU A 56 -6.21 -0.40 -8.21
N GLN A 57 -5.94 0.16 -7.03
CA GLN A 57 -6.86 1.08 -6.34
C GLN A 57 -7.09 2.37 -7.13
N GLN A 58 -6.03 2.97 -7.71
CA GLN A 58 -6.17 4.15 -8.55
C GLN A 58 -7.05 3.89 -9.76
N LYS A 59 -6.89 2.72 -10.40
CA LYS A 59 -7.74 2.30 -11.50
C LYS A 59 -9.20 2.20 -11.07
N ILE A 60 -9.50 1.55 -9.95
CA ILE A 60 -10.88 1.41 -9.43
C ILE A 60 -11.48 2.78 -9.10
N MET A 61 -10.75 3.66 -8.42
CA MET A 61 -11.20 5.03 -8.13
C MET A 61 -11.42 5.84 -9.42
N GLY A 62 -10.63 5.60 -10.47
CA GLY A 62 -10.86 6.17 -11.79
C GLY A 62 -12.13 5.64 -12.45
N GLN A 63 -12.36 4.33 -12.37
CA GLN A 63 -13.59 3.67 -12.87
C GLN A 63 -14.83 4.22 -12.17
N GLN A 64 -14.79 4.43 -10.85
CA GLN A 64 -15.88 5.05 -10.09
C GLN A 64 -16.29 6.42 -10.65
N ARG A 65 -15.31 7.30 -10.92
CA ARG A 65 -15.58 8.65 -11.45
C ARG A 65 -16.24 8.59 -12.83
N ARG A 66 -15.74 7.70 -13.70
CA ARG A 66 -16.31 7.49 -15.05
C ARG A 66 -17.71 6.89 -14.98
N MET A 67 -17.91 5.90 -14.09
CA MET A 67 -19.20 5.28 -13.80
C MET A 67 -20.20 6.35 -13.36
N ARG A 68 -19.90 7.13 -12.31
CA ARG A 68 -20.82 8.18 -11.81
C ARG A 68 -21.20 9.20 -12.88
N ALA A 69 -20.28 9.54 -13.78
CA ALA A 69 -20.52 10.52 -14.85
C ALA A 69 -21.36 9.98 -16.02
N SER A 70 -21.23 8.69 -16.37
CA SER A 70 -21.79 8.14 -17.62
C SER A 70 -22.90 7.12 -17.41
N PHE A 71 -22.90 6.40 -16.29
CA PHE A 71 -23.80 5.30 -16.00
C PHE A 71 -25.25 5.77 -15.86
N TRP A 72 -25.49 6.79 -15.04
CA TRP A 72 -26.83 7.33 -14.78
C TRP A 72 -27.43 8.14 -15.94
N ASN A 73 -26.63 8.46 -16.97
CA ASN A 73 -27.11 9.10 -18.20
C ASN A 73 -27.68 8.09 -19.20
N SER A 74 -27.60 6.78 -18.91
CA SER A 74 -28.17 5.74 -19.76
C SER A 74 -29.64 5.48 -19.43
N ASN A 75 -30.39 4.93 -20.39
CA ASN A 75 -31.82 4.68 -20.20
C ASN A 75 -32.09 3.36 -19.45
N SER A 76 -31.10 2.50 -19.31
CA SER A 76 -31.19 1.21 -18.60
C SER A 76 -29.86 0.79 -17.98
N LEU A 77 -29.92 -0.04 -16.92
CA LEU A 77 -28.71 -0.60 -16.30
C LEU A 77 -27.86 -1.43 -17.26
N ARG A 78 -28.48 -2.14 -18.21
CA ARG A 78 -27.77 -2.94 -19.22
C ARG A 78 -27.00 -2.07 -20.21
N GLU A 79 -27.56 -0.94 -20.61
CA GLU A 79 -26.86 0.06 -21.43
C GLU A 79 -25.74 0.77 -20.64
N GLY A 80 -25.99 1.07 -19.36
CA GLY A 80 -24.98 1.59 -18.45
C GLY A 80 -23.81 0.64 -18.24
N ALA A 81 -24.08 -0.66 -18.07
CA ALA A 81 -23.07 -1.73 -17.95
C ALA A 81 -22.23 -1.86 -19.22
N ALA A 82 -22.84 -1.71 -20.41
CA ALA A 82 -22.13 -1.76 -21.67
C ALA A 82 -21.11 -0.60 -21.83
N LYS A 83 -21.37 0.56 -21.22
CA LYS A 83 -20.47 1.72 -21.20
C LYS A 83 -19.31 1.59 -20.19
N LEU A 84 -19.37 0.60 -19.29
CA LEU A 84 -18.30 0.31 -18.33
C LEU A 84 -17.24 -0.62 -18.94
N GLU A 85 -15.98 -0.44 -18.51
CA GLU A 85 -14.88 -1.32 -18.90
C GLU A 85 -15.20 -2.78 -18.54
N LYS A 86 -14.88 -3.73 -19.43
CA LYS A 86 -15.15 -5.17 -19.25
C LYS A 86 -14.59 -5.75 -17.94
N ASN A 87 -13.45 -5.24 -17.48
CA ASN A 87 -12.76 -5.68 -16.26
C ASN A 87 -12.91 -4.66 -15.12
N SER A 88 -14.09 -4.05 -14.97
CA SER A 88 -14.36 -3.12 -13.87
C SER A 88 -15.09 -3.81 -12.72
N ALA A 89 -14.67 -3.51 -11.49
CA ALA A 89 -15.39 -3.92 -10.28
C ALA A 89 -16.83 -3.42 -10.27
N TYR A 90 -17.07 -2.20 -10.78
CA TYR A 90 -18.42 -1.63 -10.88
C TYR A 90 -19.28 -2.32 -11.95
N ARG A 91 -18.66 -2.84 -13.01
CA ARG A 91 -19.38 -3.62 -14.03
C ARG A 91 -19.82 -4.96 -13.47
N GLN A 92 -18.92 -5.65 -12.76
CA GLN A 92 -19.24 -6.91 -12.10
C GLN A 92 -20.44 -6.75 -11.15
N LEU A 93 -20.48 -5.68 -10.35
CA LEU A 93 -21.59 -5.43 -9.44
C LEU A 93 -22.93 -5.24 -10.19
N VAL A 94 -22.92 -4.53 -11.32
CA VAL A 94 -24.13 -4.34 -12.15
C VAL A 94 -24.57 -5.65 -12.80
N ASP A 95 -23.62 -6.41 -13.35
CA ASP A 95 -23.89 -7.69 -14.01
C ASP A 95 -24.47 -8.70 -13.00
N ASP A 96 -23.92 -8.76 -11.78
CA ASP A 96 -24.44 -9.59 -10.68
C ASP A 96 -25.84 -9.15 -10.23
N GLY A 97 -26.11 -7.84 -10.16
CA GLY A 97 -27.43 -7.31 -9.85
C GLY A 97 -28.48 -7.63 -10.93
N LEU A 98 -28.11 -7.54 -12.20
CA LEU A 98 -28.99 -7.91 -13.32
C LEU A 98 -29.30 -9.42 -13.34
N ALA A 99 -28.29 -10.26 -13.10
CA ALA A 99 -28.47 -11.70 -12.98
C ALA A 99 -29.38 -12.05 -11.80
N ALA A 100 -29.23 -11.36 -10.68
CA ALA A 100 -30.09 -11.52 -9.51
C ALA A 100 -31.53 -11.06 -9.76
N GLN A 101 -31.73 -9.98 -10.53
CA GLN A 101 -33.08 -9.53 -10.94
C GLN A 101 -33.78 -10.56 -11.85
N GLU A 102 -33.04 -11.19 -12.76
CA GLU A 102 -33.61 -12.25 -13.60
C GLU A 102 -34.04 -13.46 -12.77
N GLN A 103 -33.25 -13.82 -11.74
CA GLN A 103 -33.58 -14.89 -10.80
C GLN A 103 -34.69 -14.49 -9.83
N HIS A 104 -34.77 -13.22 -9.44
CA HIS A 104 -35.84 -12.65 -8.60
C HIS A 104 -37.22 -12.93 -9.19
N SER A 105 -37.37 -12.88 -10.52
CA SER A 105 -38.64 -13.22 -11.20
C SER A 105 -39.10 -14.68 -11.03
N LYS A 106 -38.22 -15.57 -10.55
CA LYS A 106 -38.50 -16.99 -10.33
C LYS A 106 -38.88 -17.32 -8.87
N LEU A 107 -38.72 -16.37 -7.95
CA LEU A 107 -39.12 -16.54 -6.55
C LEU A 107 -40.58 -16.12 -6.37
N THR A 108 -41.35 -16.93 -5.64
CA THR A 108 -42.78 -16.71 -5.41
C THR A 108 -43.08 -15.74 -4.26
N ASP A 109 -42.16 -15.56 -3.31
CA ASP A 109 -42.31 -14.63 -2.19
C ASP A 109 -41.57 -13.30 -2.48
N PRO A 110 -42.28 -12.16 -2.52
CA PRO A 110 -41.67 -10.84 -2.71
C PRO A 110 -40.58 -10.48 -1.67
N VAL A 111 -40.71 -10.97 -0.43
CA VAL A 111 -39.74 -10.70 0.64
C VAL A 111 -38.45 -11.48 0.37
N GLU A 112 -38.56 -12.77 0.07
CA GLU A 112 -37.41 -13.60 -0.30
C GLU A 112 -36.70 -13.08 -1.55
N ALA A 113 -37.49 -12.56 -2.51
CA ALA A 113 -36.97 -12.01 -3.75
C ALA A 113 -36.18 -10.69 -3.49
N HIS A 114 -36.63 -9.84 -2.56
CA HIS A 114 -35.88 -8.66 -2.12
C HIS A 114 -34.57 -9.05 -1.41
N ASP A 115 -34.63 -9.99 -0.48
CA ASP A 115 -33.47 -10.48 0.27
C ASP A 115 -32.46 -11.16 -0.65
N TRP A 116 -32.91 -11.90 -1.67
CA TRP A 116 -32.05 -12.50 -2.69
C TRP A 116 -31.22 -11.45 -3.41
N LEU A 117 -31.87 -10.37 -3.86
CA LEU A 117 -31.21 -9.30 -4.59
C LEU A 117 -30.20 -8.57 -3.69
N HIS A 118 -30.60 -8.17 -2.48
CA HIS A 118 -29.70 -7.52 -1.53
C HIS A 118 -28.48 -8.40 -1.20
N ASN A 119 -28.70 -9.68 -0.92
CA ASN A 119 -27.62 -10.62 -0.62
C ASN A 119 -26.72 -10.90 -1.83
N SER A 120 -27.24 -10.87 -3.05
CA SER A 120 -26.43 -11.04 -4.27
C SER A 120 -25.42 -9.91 -4.46
N LEU A 121 -25.86 -8.65 -4.29
CA LEU A 121 -25.01 -7.48 -4.40
C LEU A 121 -23.97 -7.45 -3.27
N ARG A 122 -24.39 -7.76 -2.04
CA ARG A 122 -23.48 -7.88 -0.90
C ARG A 122 -22.39 -8.94 -1.12
N ARG A 123 -22.74 -10.10 -1.69
CA ARG A 123 -21.74 -11.12 -2.06
C ARG A 123 -20.74 -10.59 -3.10
N SER A 124 -21.21 -9.84 -4.09
CA SER A 124 -20.34 -9.22 -5.11
C SER A 124 -19.37 -8.21 -4.48
N GLU A 125 -19.88 -7.33 -3.59
CA GLU A 125 -19.07 -6.40 -2.80
C GLU A 125 -18.00 -7.11 -1.97
N ASP A 126 -18.37 -8.18 -1.27
CA ASP A 126 -17.45 -8.97 -0.45
C ASP A 126 -16.35 -9.62 -1.29
N LEU A 127 -16.67 -10.13 -2.48
CA LEU A 127 -15.68 -10.67 -3.41
C LEU A 127 -14.69 -9.59 -3.87
N ILE A 128 -15.18 -8.41 -4.27
CA ILE A 128 -14.34 -7.29 -4.68
C ILE A 128 -13.45 -6.82 -3.51
N ASN A 129 -14.03 -6.67 -2.31
CA ASN A 129 -13.30 -6.27 -1.11
C ASN A 129 -12.24 -7.30 -0.71
N SER A 130 -12.51 -8.59 -0.89
CA SER A 130 -11.54 -9.66 -0.66
C SER A 130 -10.33 -9.54 -1.60
N GLN A 131 -10.57 -9.24 -2.88
CA GLN A 131 -9.49 -9.01 -3.86
C GLN A 131 -8.62 -7.79 -3.49
N LEU A 132 -9.24 -6.70 -3.03
CA LEU A 132 -8.56 -5.50 -2.58
C LEU A 132 -7.70 -5.72 -1.33
N LYS A 133 -8.09 -6.66 -0.45
CA LYS A 133 -7.34 -7.02 0.76
C LYS A 133 -6.14 -7.94 0.50
N LYS A 134 -6.05 -8.59 -0.67
CA LYS A 134 -4.92 -9.47 -1.00
C LYS A 134 -3.59 -8.72 -0.88
N GLY A 135 -2.60 -9.34 -0.25
CA GLY A 135 -1.26 -8.77 -0.06
C GLY A 135 -1.13 -7.78 1.10
N LEU A 136 -2.22 -7.16 1.60
CA LEU A 136 -2.15 -6.27 2.77
C LEU A 136 -1.72 -7.02 4.04
N SER A 137 -2.13 -8.29 4.18
CA SER A 137 -1.68 -9.14 5.28
C SER A 137 -0.16 -9.28 5.33
N PHE A 138 0.50 -9.39 4.17
CA PHE A 138 1.95 -9.45 4.10
C PHE A 138 2.61 -8.15 4.57
N LEU A 139 2.10 -6.99 4.14
CA LEU A 139 2.60 -5.69 4.62
C LEU A 139 2.45 -5.55 6.13
N ALA A 140 1.31 -5.98 6.69
CA ALA A 140 1.09 -5.99 8.13
C ALA A 140 2.09 -6.91 8.85
N THR A 141 2.33 -8.11 8.32
CA THR A 141 3.31 -9.06 8.87
C THR A 141 4.72 -8.51 8.78
N VAL A 142 5.16 -7.94 7.66
CA VAL A 142 6.49 -7.32 7.54
C VAL A 142 6.63 -6.15 8.51
N GLY A 143 5.61 -5.31 8.60
CA GLY A 143 5.58 -4.17 9.51
C GLY A 143 5.73 -4.56 10.98
N SER A 144 5.15 -5.69 11.39
CA SER A 144 5.27 -6.18 12.77
C SER A 144 6.51 -7.06 13.04
N THR A 145 7.01 -7.79 12.04
CA THR A 145 8.08 -8.78 12.23
C THR A 145 9.48 -8.25 11.91
N ALA A 146 9.63 -7.32 10.96
CA ALA A 146 10.93 -6.80 10.54
C ALA A 146 11.77 -6.19 11.70
N PRO A 147 11.21 -5.46 12.68
CA PRO A 147 11.97 -4.96 13.82
C PRO A 147 12.59 -6.10 14.65
N PHE A 148 11.84 -7.19 14.83
CA PHE A 148 12.31 -8.36 15.59
C PHE A 148 13.39 -9.13 14.82
N VAL A 149 13.29 -9.19 13.50
CA VAL A 149 14.34 -9.76 12.64
C VAL A 149 15.64 -8.95 12.75
N GLY A 150 15.56 -7.61 12.76
CA GLY A 150 16.73 -6.74 12.98
C GLY A 150 17.33 -6.86 14.39
N LEU A 151 16.47 -6.94 15.41
CA LEU A 151 16.88 -7.20 16.79
C LEU A 151 17.62 -8.54 16.91
N PHE A 152 17.09 -9.60 16.29
CA PHE A 152 17.75 -10.90 16.26
C PHE A 152 19.15 -10.83 15.62
N GLY A 153 19.29 -10.12 14.50
CA GLY A 153 20.60 -9.89 13.87
C GLY A 153 21.59 -9.20 14.82
N THR A 154 21.11 -8.22 15.58
CA THR A 154 21.92 -7.49 16.58
C THR A 154 22.37 -8.40 17.73
N VAL A 155 21.45 -9.23 18.26
CA VAL A 155 21.74 -10.18 19.34
C VAL A 155 22.83 -11.17 18.90
N ILE A 156 22.71 -11.73 17.69
CA ILE A 156 23.72 -12.66 17.17
C ILE A 156 25.06 -11.95 16.92
N GLY A 157 25.05 -10.71 16.40
CA GLY A 157 26.26 -9.91 16.21
C GLY A 157 27.03 -9.71 17.53
N ILE A 158 26.32 -9.29 18.58
CA ILE A 158 26.91 -9.08 19.91
C ILE A 158 27.44 -10.40 20.49
N ILE A 159 26.70 -11.51 20.38
CA ILE A 159 27.16 -12.82 20.87
C ILE A 159 28.49 -13.22 20.20
N ARG A 160 28.59 -13.07 18.87
CA ARG A 160 29.81 -13.44 18.12
C ARG A 160 30.99 -12.54 18.49
N ALA A 161 30.75 -11.24 18.68
CA ALA A 161 31.75 -10.31 19.14
C ALA A 161 32.32 -10.72 20.51
N LEU A 162 31.43 -10.97 21.48
CA LEU A 162 31.83 -11.35 22.84
C LEU A 162 32.57 -12.69 22.89
N VAL A 163 32.16 -13.69 22.09
CA VAL A 163 32.87 -14.97 21.97
C VAL A 163 34.29 -14.77 21.42
N ARG A 164 34.45 -13.92 20.40
CA ARG A 164 35.78 -13.61 19.82
C ARG A 164 36.69 -12.96 20.86
N ILE A 165 36.19 -11.96 21.58
CA ILE A 165 36.93 -11.25 22.63
C ILE A 165 37.31 -12.20 23.75
N GLY A 166 36.36 -13.01 24.24
CA GLY A 166 36.61 -14.03 25.26
C GLY A 166 37.67 -15.06 24.85
N SER A 167 37.67 -15.48 23.58
CA SER A 167 38.68 -16.40 23.05
C SER A 167 40.08 -15.78 22.90
N SER A 168 40.15 -14.46 22.68
CA SER A 168 41.41 -13.74 22.51
C SER A 168 42.11 -13.37 23.82
N GLY A 169 41.39 -13.43 24.95
CA GLY A 169 41.90 -13.04 26.27
C GLY A 169 42.16 -11.54 26.47
N GLN A 170 41.98 -10.70 25.44
CA GLN A 170 42.15 -9.25 25.50
C GLN A 170 40.79 -8.55 25.54
N ALA A 171 40.30 -8.30 26.75
CA ALA A 171 39.11 -7.47 26.97
C ALA A 171 39.52 -5.99 27.07
N SER A 172 39.63 -5.30 25.93
CA SER A 172 39.74 -3.83 25.88
C SER A 172 38.43 -3.22 25.40
N ILE A 173 38.15 -1.97 25.81
CA ILE A 173 36.96 -1.22 25.36
C ILE A 173 36.97 -1.07 23.84
N ASP A 174 38.13 -0.82 23.25
CA ASP A 174 38.30 -0.69 21.79
C ASP A 174 37.94 -2.00 21.06
N ALA A 175 38.21 -3.16 21.66
CA ALA A 175 37.85 -4.46 21.08
C ALA A 175 36.34 -4.75 21.11
N VAL A 176 35.59 -4.13 22.04
CA VAL A 176 34.13 -4.33 22.18
C VAL A 176 33.34 -3.27 21.40
N ALA A 177 33.80 -2.01 21.41
CA ALA A 177 33.02 -0.87 20.93
C ALA A 177 32.65 -0.96 19.45
N GLY A 178 33.58 -1.39 18.59
CA GLY A 178 33.34 -1.56 17.15
C GLY A 178 32.27 -2.59 16.82
N PRO A 179 32.48 -3.88 17.18
CA PRO A 179 31.53 -4.95 16.87
C PRO A 179 30.12 -4.74 17.45
N VAL A 180 30.04 -4.13 18.64
CA VAL A 180 28.74 -3.79 19.25
C VAL A 180 28.03 -2.68 18.47
N GLY A 181 28.76 -1.63 18.07
CA GLY A 181 28.21 -0.56 17.24
C GLY A 181 27.73 -1.06 15.87
N GLU A 182 28.48 -1.97 15.26
CA GLU A 182 28.12 -2.62 14.01
C GLU A 182 26.85 -3.47 14.12
N ALA A 183 26.69 -4.21 15.22
CA ALA A 183 25.48 -5.00 15.47
C ALA A 183 24.22 -4.11 15.52
N LEU A 184 24.29 -2.91 16.10
CA LEU A 184 23.16 -1.98 16.20
C LEU A 184 22.61 -1.54 14.83
N ILE A 185 23.44 -1.58 13.78
CA ILE A 185 23.03 -1.26 12.42
C ILE A 185 21.92 -2.22 11.95
N MET A 186 21.93 -3.48 12.38
CA MET A 186 20.89 -4.45 11.98
C MET A 186 19.52 -4.12 12.55
N THR A 187 19.44 -3.57 13.76
CA THR A 187 18.18 -3.06 14.31
C THR A 187 17.71 -1.84 13.53
N ALA A 188 18.62 -0.91 13.18
CA ALA A 188 18.29 0.25 12.38
C ALA A 188 17.74 -0.14 10.99
N VAL A 189 18.34 -1.14 10.33
CA VAL A 189 17.84 -1.69 9.06
C VAL A 189 16.46 -2.33 9.24
N GLY A 190 16.25 -3.12 10.30
CA GLY A 190 14.94 -3.71 10.60
C GLY A 190 13.83 -2.67 10.73
N LEU A 191 14.11 -1.54 11.41
CA LEU A 191 13.19 -0.42 11.50
C LEU A 191 12.99 0.30 10.16
N ALA A 192 14.06 0.50 9.39
CA ALA A 192 14.00 1.10 8.06
C ALA A 192 13.15 0.30 7.08
N VAL A 193 13.04 -1.03 7.25
CA VAL A 193 12.13 -1.90 6.49
C VAL A 193 10.71 -1.87 7.05
N ALA A 194 10.55 -1.89 8.37
CA ALA A 194 9.25 -1.94 9.03
C ALA A 194 8.42 -0.68 8.81
N VAL A 195 9.02 0.50 8.97
CA VAL A 195 8.30 1.79 8.94
C VAL A 195 7.58 2.01 7.60
N PRO A 196 8.23 1.88 6.43
CA PRO A 196 7.55 2.00 5.15
C PRO A 196 6.44 0.96 4.96
N ALA A 197 6.63 -0.28 5.43
CA ALA A 197 5.64 -1.34 5.32
C ALA A 197 4.36 -1.03 6.13
N VAL A 198 4.50 -0.55 7.36
CA VAL A 198 3.36 -0.14 8.21
C VAL A 198 2.64 1.07 7.62
N LEU A 199 3.38 2.07 7.14
CA LEU A 199 2.78 3.25 6.50
C LEU A 199 2.01 2.86 5.22
N ALA A 200 2.61 2.01 4.39
CA ALA A 200 1.96 1.46 3.20
C ALA A 200 0.68 0.70 3.54
N TYR A 201 0.71 -0.18 4.55
CA TYR A 201 -0.45 -0.93 5.01
C TYR A 201 -1.60 0.00 5.42
N ASN A 202 -1.33 0.93 6.33
CA ASN A 202 -2.36 1.84 6.85
C ASN A 202 -2.95 2.71 5.74
N TRP A 203 -2.11 3.20 4.83
CA TRP A 203 -2.56 4.03 3.72
C TRP A 203 -3.41 3.27 2.70
N LEU A 204 -2.99 2.07 2.30
CA LEU A 204 -3.75 1.22 1.39
C LEU A 204 -5.06 0.74 2.04
N GLN A 205 -5.05 0.47 3.35
CA GLN A 205 -6.24 0.07 4.12
C GLN A 205 -7.29 1.19 4.17
N ALA A 206 -6.86 2.44 4.38
CA ALA A 206 -7.75 3.60 4.34
C ALA A 206 -8.36 3.78 2.94
N ARG A 207 -7.59 3.57 1.87
CA ARG A 207 -8.08 3.60 0.49
C ARG A 207 -9.09 2.48 0.21
N ASN A 208 -8.82 1.26 0.67
CA ASN A 208 -9.76 0.15 0.56
C ASN A 208 -11.08 0.45 1.25
N LYS A 209 -11.05 1.06 2.44
CA LYS A 209 -12.26 1.48 3.15
C LYS A 209 -13.08 2.47 2.31
N LYS A 210 -12.44 3.48 1.74
CA LYS A 210 -13.11 4.45 0.86
C LYS A 210 -13.74 3.79 -0.38
N ILE A 211 -13.01 2.87 -1.02
CA ILE A 211 -13.55 2.13 -2.18
C ILE A 211 -14.76 1.28 -1.76
N ALA A 212 -14.71 0.63 -0.59
CA ALA A 212 -15.82 -0.16 -0.07
C ALA A 212 -17.06 0.71 0.22
N GLU A 213 -16.88 1.88 0.82
CA GLU A 213 -17.95 2.87 1.05
C GLU A 213 -18.58 3.32 -0.27
N ASP A 214 -17.75 3.67 -1.27
CA ASP A 214 -18.22 4.08 -2.59
C ASP A 214 -18.94 2.94 -3.35
N MET A 215 -18.51 1.69 -3.16
CA MET A 215 -19.15 0.50 -3.75
C MET A 215 -20.49 0.21 -3.08
N SER A 216 -20.55 0.26 -1.75
CA SER A 216 -21.79 0.07 -0.99
C SER A 216 -22.83 1.14 -1.33
N ALA A 217 -22.41 2.40 -1.47
CA ALA A 217 -23.30 3.46 -1.94
C ALA A 217 -23.87 3.15 -3.34
N PHE A 218 -23.02 2.71 -4.27
CA PHE A 218 -23.46 2.35 -5.63
C PHE A 218 -24.33 1.09 -5.67
N SER A 219 -24.08 0.13 -4.79
CA SER A 219 -24.90 -1.07 -4.62
C SER A 219 -26.31 -0.72 -4.14
N ASN A 220 -26.42 0.16 -3.14
CA ASN A 220 -27.72 0.67 -2.65
C ASN A 220 -28.48 1.43 -3.75
N ASP A 221 -27.76 2.22 -4.55
CA ASP A 221 -28.31 2.92 -5.72
C ASP A 221 -28.88 1.94 -6.77
N ILE A 222 -28.14 0.86 -7.08
CA ILE A 222 -28.60 -0.22 -7.98
C ILE A 222 -29.82 -0.92 -7.37
N LEU A 223 -29.77 -1.27 -6.09
CA LEU A 223 -30.86 -1.94 -5.39
C LEU A 223 -32.15 -1.11 -5.44
N GLY A 224 -32.05 0.20 -5.17
CA GLY A 224 -33.19 1.12 -5.27
C GLY A 224 -33.75 1.22 -6.69
N TYR A 225 -32.88 1.26 -7.71
CA TYR A 225 -33.32 1.25 -9.11
C TYR A 225 -34.02 -0.06 -9.47
N LEU A 226 -33.46 -1.20 -9.09
CA LEU A 226 -34.00 -2.52 -9.40
C LEU A 226 -35.31 -2.78 -8.67
N ALA A 227 -35.39 -2.47 -7.37
CA ALA A 227 -36.59 -2.64 -6.56
C ALA A 227 -37.75 -1.74 -7.01
N SER A 228 -37.45 -0.58 -7.62
CA SER A 228 -38.45 0.36 -8.15
C SER A 228 -38.75 0.18 -9.64
N ASN A 229 -38.22 -0.86 -10.29
CA ASN A 229 -38.31 -1.07 -11.73
C ASN A 229 -37.91 0.18 -12.55
N GLY A 230 -36.90 0.92 -12.06
CA GLY A 230 -36.34 2.10 -12.71
C GLY A 230 -37.04 3.43 -12.42
N ALA A 231 -38.04 3.44 -11.54
CA ALA A 231 -38.71 4.67 -11.11
C ALA A 231 -37.82 5.53 -10.18
N VAL A 232 -36.97 4.90 -9.37
CA VAL A 232 -35.98 5.57 -8.53
C VAL A 232 -34.64 5.57 -9.24
N ARG A 233 -34.24 6.74 -9.72
CA ARG A 233 -32.87 7.00 -10.18
C ARG A 233 -32.17 7.82 -9.10
N PRO A 234 -31.03 7.35 -8.56
CA PRO A 234 -30.20 8.19 -7.70
C PRO A 234 -29.89 9.48 -8.45
N ALA A 235 -30.10 10.62 -7.79
CA ALA A 235 -29.66 11.89 -8.34
C ALA A 235 -28.15 11.78 -8.53
N ALA A 236 -27.68 11.66 -9.77
CA ALA A 236 -26.26 11.64 -10.09
C ALA A 236 -25.64 12.83 -9.38
N ALA A 237 -24.84 12.58 -8.35
CA ALA A 237 -24.20 13.64 -7.59
C ALA A 237 -23.37 14.44 -8.59
N LYS A 238 -23.89 15.58 -9.04
CA LYS A 238 -23.15 16.52 -9.87
C LYS A 238 -21.92 16.84 -9.07
N GLY A 239 -20.77 16.32 -9.49
CA GLY A 239 -19.50 16.58 -8.83
C GLY A 239 -19.39 18.09 -8.64
N ALA A 240 -19.23 18.53 -7.39
CA ALA A 240 -19.04 19.95 -7.10
C ALA A 240 -17.93 20.47 -8.04
N PRO A 241 -18.15 21.56 -8.78
CA PRO A 241 -17.14 22.09 -9.67
C PRO A 241 -15.91 22.43 -8.82
N VAL A 242 -14.79 21.79 -9.13
CA VAL A 242 -13.50 22.16 -8.58
C VAL A 242 -13.27 23.60 -9.02
N LYS A 243 -13.49 24.54 -8.10
CA LYS A 243 -13.25 25.97 -8.33
C LYS A 243 -11.77 26.10 -8.67
N ALA A 244 -11.47 26.40 -9.94
CA ALA A 244 -10.11 26.66 -10.38
C ALA A 244 -9.50 27.75 -9.48
N PRO A 245 -8.22 27.63 -9.08
CA PRO A 245 -7.58 28.69 -8.32
C PRO A 245 -7.64 29.97 -9.15
N ALA A 246 -8.22 31.02 -8.56
CA ALA A 246 -8.32 32.32 -9.19
C ALA A 246 -6.92 32.76 -9.62
N ALA A 247 -6.72 32.91 -10.93
CA ALA A 247 -5.50 33.50 -11.47
C ALA A 247 -5.34 34.88 -10.82
N ALA A 248 -4.24 35.06 -10.08
CA ALA A 248 -3.88 36.35 -9.52
C ALA A 248 -3.69 37.33 -10.68
N THR A 249 -4.63 38.26 -10.82
CA THR A 249 -4.52 39.41 -11.71
C THR A 249 -3.30 40.22 -11.24
N THR A 250 -2.19 40.08 -11.94
CA THR A 250 -1.08 41.02 -11.85
C THR A 250 -1.54 42.31 -12.50
N THR A 251 -2.03 43.23 -11.69
CA THR A 251 -2.28 44.61 -12.09
C THR A 251 -0.93 45.25 -12.41
N ALA A 252 -0.60 45.27 -13.70
CA ALA A 252 0.36 46.20 -14.25
C ALA A 252 -0.37 47.51 -14.59
N ALA A 253 -0.13 48.55 -13.79
CA ALA A 253 -0.38 49.96 -14.12
C ALA A 253 0.56 50.78 -13.22
N ARG A 254 1.68 51.26 -13.75
CA ARG A 254 1.89 52.55 -14.42
C ARG A 254 2.24 53.66 -13.44
#